data_AF-A0A2E1P1B4-F1
#
_entry.id   AF-A0A2E1P1B4-F1
#
_cell.length_a   1.000
_cell.length_b   1.000
_cell.length_c   1.000
_cell.angle_alpha   90.00
_cell.angle_beta   90.00
_cell.angle_gamma   90.00
#
_symmetry.space_group_name_H-M   'P 1'
#
loop_
_entity.id
_entity.type
_entity.pdbx_description
1 polymer ?
#
loop_
_entity_poly.entity_id
_entity_poly.type
_entity_poly.pdbx_seq_one_letter_code
_entity_poly.pdbx_strand_id
1 'polypeptide(L)'
;MRTCIDQLLALPHIDAPRLKGEVHYLAGRLEQLRMQRTISNEAYLDAGAIQGAIDLVANMIDMGVSQTEIQEHLRSTLHRANRIETKHPGLNWAVESGRAS
;
A
#
# COMPACT_ATOMS: atom_id res chain seq x y z
N MET A 1 2.94 1.70 5.03
CA MET A 1 2.86 0.81 3.85
C MET A 1 2.76 -0.66 4.23
N ARG A 2 3.69 -1.21 5.02
CA ARG A 2 3.62 -2.60 5.50
C ARG A 2 2.29 -2.90 6.21
N THR A 3 1.89 -2.05 7.15
CA THR A 3 0.66 -2.23 7.95
C THR A 3 -0.59 -2.31 7.07
N CYS A 4 -0.69 -1.49 6.01
CA CYS A 4 -1.80 -1.56 5.06
C CYS A 4 -1.89 -2.95 4.39
N ILE A 5 -0.77 -3.52 3.95
CA ILE A 5 -0.74 -4.82 3.28
C ILE A 5 -1.00 -5.95 4.28
N ASP A 6 -0.46 -5.87 5.49
CA ASP A 6 -0.74 -6.83 6.56
C ASP A 6 -2.24 -6.85 6.89
N GLN A 7 -2.91 -5.69 6.93
CA GLN A 7 -4.36 -5.60 7.12
C GLN A 7 -5.15 -6.23 5.97
N LEU A 8 -4.71 -6.07 4.72
CA LEU A 8 -5.34 -6.70 3.56
C LEU A 8 -5.17 -8.23 3.59
N LEU A 9 -3.99 -8.73 3.96
CA LEU A 9 -3.71 -10.17 4.05
C LEU A 9 -4.43 -10.84 5.22
N ALA A 10 -4.82 -10.10 6.25
CA ALA A 10 -5.60 -10.61 7.38
C ALA A 10 -7.09 -10.86 7.03
N LEU A 11 -7.55 -10.38 5.87
CA LEU A 11 -8.93 -10.57 5.45
C LEU A 11 -9.14 -11.96 4.86
N PRO A 12 -10.25 -12.65 5.19
CA PRO A 12 -10.58 -13.95 4.60
C PRO A 12 -10.93 -13.84 3.11
N HIS A 13 -11.42 -12.68 2.68
CA HIS A 13 -11.73 -12.37 1.28
C HIS A 13 -11.36 -10.93 0.98
N ILE A 14 -10.75 -10.71 -0.18
CA ILE A 14 -10.21 -9.42 -0.59
C ILE A 14 -11.06 -8.86 -1.73
N ASP A 15 -11.73 -7.74 -1.45
CA ASP A 15 -12.66 -7.06 -2.35
C ASP A 15 -11.99 -5.88 -3.09
N ALA A 16 -12.27 -5.73 -4.38
CA ALA A 16 -11.74 -4.64 -5.20
C ALA A 16 -12.10 -3.23 -4.69
N PRO A 17 -13.35 -2.93 -4.25
CA PRO A 17 -13.69 -1.62 -3.70
C PRO A 17 -12.83 -1.24 -2.49
N ARG A 18 -12.47 -2.22 -1.66
CA ARG A 18 -11.64 -1.99 -0.47
C ARG A 18 -10.21 -1.65 -0.86
N LEU A 19 -9.63 -2.36 -1.82
CA LEU A 19 -8.29 -2.03 -2.33
C LEU A 19 -8.26 -0.66 -3.01
N LYS A 20 -9.29 -0.30 -3.77
CA LYS A 20 -9.39 1.03 -4.38
C LYS A 20 -9.46 2.14 -3.32
N GLY A 21 -10.19 1.90 -2.23
CA GLY A 21 -10.20 2.81 -1.07
C GLY A 21 -8.81 2.95 -0.43
N GLU A 22 -8.10 1.85 -0.26
CA GLU A 22 -6.72 1.83 0.25
C GLU A 22 -5.75 2.58 -0.67
N VAL A 23 -5.83 2.38 -1.99
CA VAL A 23 -5.04 3.11 -2.98
C VAL A 23 -5.31 4.61 -2.91
N HIS A 24 -6.58 5.00 -2.81
CA HIS A 24 -6.98 6.41 -2.71
C HIS A 24 -6.44 7.06 -1.43
N TYR A 25 -6.55 6.37 -0.29
CA TYR A 25 -5.97 6.80 0.98
C TYR A 25 -4.46 7.00 0.86
N LEU A 26 -3.75 6.00 0.31
CA LEU A 26 -2.31 6.05 0.14
C LEU A 26 -1.88 7.21 -0.77
N ALA A 27 -2.58 7.42 -1.89
CA ALA A 27 -2.30 8.53 -2.81
C ALA A 27 -2.38 9.89 -2.09
N GLY A 28 -3.51 10.15 -1.41
CA GLY A 28 -3.71 11.40 -0.69
C GLY A 28 -2.71 11.62 0.44
N ARG A 29 -2.42 10.57 1.22
CA ARG A 29 -1.47 10.67 2.33
C ARG A 29 -0.03 10.87 1.88
N LEU A 30 0.43 10.12 0.88
CA LEU A 30 1.78 10.27 0.35
C LEU A 30 1.99 11.67 -0.23
N GLU A 31 0.97 12.22 -0.91
CA GLU A 31 1.01 13.59 -1.40
C GLU A 31 1.09 14.61 -0.26
N GLN A 32 0.25 14.49 0.77
CA GLN A 32 0.30 15.36 1.94
C GLN A 32 1.65 15.31 2.66
N LEU A 33 2.18 14.11 2.91
CA LEU A 33 3.47 13.91 3.58
C LEU A 33 4.63 14.50 2.75
N ARG A 34 4.55 14.40 1.41
CA ARG A 34 5.52 15.02 0.51
C ARG A 34 5.44 16.54 0.57
N MET A 35 4.24 17.11 0.51
CA MET A 35 4.02 18.56 0.59
C MET A 35 4.51 19.14 1.93
N GLN A 36 4.30 18.41 3.04
CA GLN A 36 4.76 18.76 4.38
C GLN A 36 6.27 18.50 4.58
N ARG A 37 6.96 17.94 3.58
CA ARG A 37 8.38 17.52 3.64
C ARG A 37 8.67 16.52 4.76
N THR A 38 7.66 15.77 5.21
CA THR A 38 7.79 14.70 6.21
C THR A 38 8.45 13.47 5.61
N ILE A 39 8.27 13.23 4.31
CA ILE A 39 8.94 12.17 3.56
C ILE A 39 9.80 12.77 2.44
N SER A 40 10.88 12.08 2.08
CA SER A 40 11.72 12.48 0.95
C SER A 40 11.02 12.21 -0.39
N ASN A 41 11.46 12.88 -1.46
CA ASN A 41 10.97 12.59 -2.80
C ASN A 41 11.25 11.14 -3.23
N GLU A 42 12.38 10.57 -2.81
CA GLU A 42 12.69 9.17 -3.07
C GLU A 42 11.74 8.22 -2.33
N ALA A 43 11.42 8.52 -1.07
CA ALA A 43 10.45 7.75 -0.30
C ALA A 43 9.05 7.83 -0.94
N TYR A 44 8.66 8.99 -1.46
CA TYR A 44 7.41 9.17 -2.21
C TYR A 44 7.37 8.31 -3.48
N LEU A 45 8.45 8.29 -4.27
CA LEU A 45 8.53 7.47 -5.50
C LEU A 45 8.50 5.97 -5.19
N ASP A 46 9.26 5.53 -4.19
CA ASP A 46 9.28 4.13 -3.75
C ASP A 46 7.91 3.70 -3.22
N ALA A 47 7.25 4.55 -2.41
CA ALA A 47 5.91 4.30 -1.89
C ALA A 47 4.84 4.27 -2.99
N GLY A 48 4.95 5.13 -3.99
CA GLY A 48 4.08 5.13 -5.17
C GLY A 48 4.12 3.80 -5.94
N ALA A 49 5.27 3.13 -5.93
CA ALA A 49 5.39 1.81 -6.55
C ALA A 49 4.66 0.69 -5.77
N ILE A 50 4.46 0.85 -4.46
CA ILE A 50 3.60 -0.04 -3.66
C ILE A 50 2.13 0.30 -3.88
N GLN A 51 1.78 1.58 -3.91
CA GLN A 51 0.41 2.01 -4.23
C GLN A 51 -0.04 1.45 -5.59
N GLY A 52 0.79 1.57 -6.64
CA GLY A 52 0.47 1.02 -7.95
C GLY A 52 0.37 -0.50 -7.99
N ALA A 53 1.13 -1.21 -7.13
CA ALA A 53 0.99 -2.66 -7.00
C ALA A 53 -0.36 -3.04 -6.37
N ILE A 54 -0.83 -2.31 -5.37
CA ILE A 54 -2.15 -2.54 -4.75
C ILE A 54 -3.27 -2.22 -5.76
N ASP A 55 -3.11 -1.15 -6.56
CA ASP A 55 -4.07 -0.81 -7.61
C ASP A 55 -4.17 -1.89 -8.69
N LEU A 56 -3.03 -2.46 -9.11
CA LEU A 56 -3.00 -3.61 -10.00
C LEU A 56 -3.77 -4.80 -9.42
N VAL A 57 -3.58 -5.10 -8.13
CA VAL A 57 -4.30 -6.18 -7.46
C VAL A 57 -5.81 -5.89 -7.42
N ALA A 58 -6.22 -4.64 -7.23
CA ALA A 58 -7.64 -4.25 -7.29
C ALA A 58 -8.25 -4.55 -8.66
N ASN A 59 -7.53 -4.23 -9.72
CA ASN A 59 -7.95 -4.52 -11.09
C ASN A 59 -7.97 -6.02 -11.39
N MET A 60 -7.02 -6.80 -10.83
CA MET A 60 -7.02 -8.26 -10.96
C MET A 60 -8.27 -8.88 -10.33
N ILE A 61 -8.72 -8.38 -9.17
CA ILE A 61 -9.98 -8.83 -8.55
C ILE A 61 -11.17 -8.51 -9.46
N ASP A 62 -11.23 -7.30 -10.04
CA ASP A 62 -12.30 -6.94 -10.99
C ASP A 62 -12.31 -7.82 -12.25
N MET A 63 -11.14 -8.30 -12.69
CA MET A 63 -11.00 -9.23 -13.82
C MET A 63 -11.35 -10.69 -13.45
N GLY A 64 -11.69 -10.97 -12.19
CA GLY A 64 -12.04 -12.31 -11.72
C GLY A 64 -10.84 -13.23 -11.47
N VAL A 65 -9.65 -12.67 -11.23
CA VAL A 65 -8.46 -13.44 -10.85
C VAL A 65 -8.68 -14.18 -9.52
N SER A 66 -8.11 -15.37 -9.41
CA SER A 66 -8.25 -16.22 -8.23
C SER A 66 -7.71 -15.56 -6.96
N GLN A 67 -8.42 -15.74 -5.83
CA GLN A 67 -7.99 -15.18 -4.54
C GLN A 67 -6.61 -15.70 -4.09
N THR A 68 -6.23 -16.91 -4.50
CA THR A 68 -4.89 -17.47 -4.26
C THR A 68 -3.79 -16.63 -4.92
N GLU A 69 -3.97 -16.27 -6.18
CA GLU A 69 -3.02 -15.45 -6.93
C GLU A 69 -2.98 -14.01 -6.38
N ILE A 70 -4.14 -13.46 -6.01
CA ILE A 70 -4.24 -12.16 -5.32
C ILE A 70 -3.42 -12.17 -4.01
N GLN A 71 -3.54 -13.22 -3.20
CA GLN A 71 -2.78 -13.35 -1.96
C GLN A 71 -1.27 -13.48 -2.21
N GLU A 72 -0.85 -14.20 -3.25
CA GLU A 72 0.56 -14.31 -3.65
C GLU A 72 1.14 -12.95 -4.07
N HIS A 73 0.39 -12.19 -4.89
CA HIS A 73 0.78 -10.84 -5.28
C HIS A 73 0.89 -9.89 -4.09
N LEU A 74 -0.04 -9.96 -3.13
CA LEU A 74 0.01 -9.14 -1.92
C LEU A 74 1.19 -9.53 -1.01
N ARG A 75 1.51 -10.82 -0.89
CA ARG A 75 2.72 -11.28 -0.16
C ARG A 75 4.00 -10.76 -0.80
N SER A 76 4.12 -10.81 -2.13
CA SER A 76 5.25 -10.22 -2.85
C SER A 76 5.35 -8.69 -2.60
N THR A 77 4.20 -8.01 -2.63
CA THR A 77 4.11 -6.58 -2.35
C THR A 77 4.50 -6.26 -0.90
N LEU A 78 4.16 -7.13 0.07
CA LEU A 78 4.57 -7.01 1.47
C LEU A 78 6.10 -7.07 1.60
N HIS A 79 6.76 -8.02 0.92
CA HIS A 79 8.23 -8.09 0.92
C HIS A 79 8.85 -6.81 0.35
N ARG A 80 8.27 -6.25 -0.70
CA ARG A 80 8.71 -4.98 -1.27
C ARG A 80 8.50 -3.81 -0.32
N ALA A 81 7.36 -3.75 0.37
CA ALA A 81 7.06 -2.73 1.37
C ALA A 81 8.02 -2.80 2.56
N ASN A 82 8.40 -4.01 3.01
CA ASN A 82 9.42 -4.20 4.04
C ASN A 82 10.79 -3.65 3.60
N ARG A 83 11.21 -3.91 2.35
CA ARG A 83 12.45 -3.33 1.83
C ARG A 83 12.43 -1.81 1.79
N ILE A 84 11.30 -1.24 1.38
CA ILE A 84 11.12 0.21 1.34
C ILE A 84 11.16 0.79 2.75
N GLU A 85 10.56 0.15 3.75
CA GLU A 85 10.65 0.56 5.15
C GLU A 85 12.10 0.52 5.66
N THR A 86 12.88 -0.51 5.29
CA THR A 86 14.31 -0.54 5.66
C THR A 86 15.14 0.54 4.98
N LYS A 87 14.75 0.97 3.77
CA LYS A 87 15.41 2.06 3.03
C LYS A 87 15.00 3.44 3.56
N HIS A 88 13.74 3.59 3.95
CA HIS A 88 13.12 4.82 4.43
C HIS A 88 12.43 4.57 5.77
N PRO A 89 13.20 4.47 6.87
CA PRO A 89 12.64 4.12 8.18
C PRO A 89 11.63 5.17 8.65
N GLY A 90 10.48 4.70 9.15
CA GLY A 90 9.40 5.56 9.64
C GLY A 90 8.39 5.95 8.57
N LEU A 91 8.58 5.56 7.31
CA LEU A 91 7.60 5.77 6.24
C LEU A 91 6.28 5.07 6.55
N ASN A 92 6.31 3.85 7.07
CA ASN A 92 5.12 3.14 7.50
C ASN A 92 4.38 3.91 8.59
N TRP A 93 5.10 4.38 9.60
CA TRP A 93 4.51 5.17 10.68
C TRP A 93 3.91 6.49 10.18
N ALA A 94 4.59 7.21 9.30
CA ALA A 94 4.10 8.45 8.72
C ALA A 94 2.79 8.27 7.93
N VAL A 95 2.64 7.12 7.25
CA VAL A 95 1.40 6.76 6.56
C VAL A 95 0.31 6.36 7.55
N GLU A 96 0.62 5.55 8.57
CA GLU A 96 -0.37 5.07 9.54
C GLU A 96 -0.85 6.16 10.51
N SER A 97 -0.03 7.16 10.82
CA SER A 97 -0.43 8.28 11.67
C SER A 97 -1.62 9.07 11.10
N GLY A 98 -1.83 9.01 9.79
CA GLY A 98 -2.99 9.59 9.11
C GLY A 98 -4.28 8.79 9.22
N ARG A 99 -4.24 7.54 9.70
CA ARG A 99 -5.43 6.72 9.94
C ARG A 99 -6.02 6.92 11.33
N ALA A 100 -5.19 7.32 12.28
CA ALA A 100 -5.58 7.57 13.67
C ALA A 100 -6.15 8.98 13.89
N SER A 101 -6.17 9.82 12.84
CA SER A 101 -6.58 11.23 12.85
C SER A 101 -7.88 11.47 12.08
#